data_AF-A0A9P5U9Q4-F1
#
_entry.id   AF-A0A9P5U9Q4-F1
#
_cell.length_a   1.000
_cell.length_b   1.000
_cell.length_c   1.000
_cell.angle_alpha   90.00
_cell.angle_beta   90.00
_cell.angle_gamma   90.00
#
_symmetry.space_group_name_H-M   'P 1'
#
loop_
_entity.id
_entity.type
_entity.pdbx_description
1 polymer ?
#
loop_
_entity_poly.entity_id
_entity_poly.type
_entity_poly.pdbx_seq_one_letter_code
_entity_poly.pdbx_strand_id
1 'polypeptide(L)'
;MDQEGIGREWESEFQKTTPTSSLLNQVDAPTPGPNSSIPLLTLSLILASQSLPLVTSQKLKALPLTALSQLLTSCIFETFHGGEILRENATGDSEASALRQHIASLTRLEALVLSLLLNSWPREGLACAQETTNSLLDMTSRVEGVMPALSRVDNSSGPWQTLKTLLFSIIMISDSILSACIYVPSTVYHNLSPTSSLSSPASLALTTLLTLSRLSLLISQFGGISSLSGAADDTSFKEMRKTVYLALDILASGSGGGSVTEDVKDVAQHFVDELCASLPSRSRGVGAGSNTEAHDETLDLAKISFALACIEQLVPVLGVKYLRGPVWTLIEPNLVLRPLVNSDTSESIESGSNSLLGQSHQLADQLKRDTFESAHSVVLGIFAANTATDTAPALTLSQSEFSVAEDHVNLKGKGKKEQSADMSLADFCTRLVPFYVKSLIENSAQGKLSTSQLRIAYAALVRSASTSASAPEDGPTGNPSQFTLAWYCIDALLSVIQDTVDIEQRHRLHLTLISCVSALPLSLLGRVLEEIDGVLNKMRLEDGHVHENSGDVGTVPDLEQGKHRTELVTVLYREVLEVVGDREKEYVVRWWAAFASRGNSEPTLMAKL
;
A
#
# COMPACT_ATOMS: atom_id res chain seq x y z
N MET A 1 -8.38 -18.64 23.70
CA MET A 1 -8.65 -17.65 22.65
C MET A 1 -8.65 -18.44 21.36
N ASP A 2 -9.85 -18.76 20.87
CA ASP A 2 -10.06 -19.67 19.74
C ASP A 2 -9.83 -18.92 18.42
N GLN A 3 -8.55 -18.67 18.07
CA GLN A 3 -8.14 -18.18 16.75
C GLN A 3 -8.21 -19.29 15.66
N GLU A 4 -8.58 -20.53 16.01
CA GLU A 4 -8.56 -21.68 15.10
C GLU A 4 -9.65 -21.66 13.99
N GLY A 5 -10.61 -20.74 14.04
CA GLY A 5 -11.76 -20.75 13.13
C GLY A 5 -11.54 -20.01 11.79
N ILE A 6 -10.80 -18.91 11.80
CA ILE A 6 -10.74 -18.00 10.63
C ILE A 6 -9.57 -18.35 9.70
N GLY A 7 -8.51 -19.00 10.21
CA GLY A 7 -7.33 -19.35 9.41
C GLY A 7 -7.47 -20.60 8.52
N ARG A 8 -8.64 -21.22 8.38
CA ARG A 8 -8.79 -22.50 7.63
C ARG A 8 -9.30 -22.37 6.20
N GLU A 9 -9.82 -21.21 5.81
CA GLU A 9 -10.45 -21.07 4.50
C GLU A 9 -9.41 -21.09 3.37
N TRP A 10 -8.36 -20.29 3.49
CA TRP A 10 -7.25 -20.32 2.54
C TRP A 10 -6.46 -21.64 2.59
N GLU A 11 -6.40 -22.31 3.74
CA GLU A 11 -5.82 -23.66 3.81
C GLU A 11 -6.62 -24.65 2.96
N SER A 12 -7.95 -24.49 2.92
CA SER A 12 -8.81 -25.27 2.03
C SER A 12 -8.52 -24.93 0.56
N GLU A 13 -8.25 -23.67 0.23
CA GLU A 13 -7.85 -23.26 -1.12
C GLU A 13 -6.48 -23.80 -1.51
N PHE A 14 -5.50 -23.76 -0.60
CA PHE A 14 -4.19 -24.38 -0.76
C PHE A 14 -4.33 -25.88 -1.03
N GLN A 15 -5.23 -26.55 -0.29
CA GLN A 15 -5.51 -27.97 -0.53
C GLN A 15 -6.22 -28.19 -1.86
N LYS A 16 -7.07 -27.26 -2.32
CA LYS A 16 -7.74 -27.32 -3.63
C LYS A 16 -6.79 -27.08 -4.81
N THR A 17 -5.75 -26.24 -4.67
CA THR A 17 -4.73 -26.06 -5.73
C THR A 17 -3.91 -27.33 -5.94
N THR A 18 -3.98 -28.26 -4.98
CA THR A 18 -3.36 -29.56 -5.07
C THR A 18 -4.40 -30.57 -5.63
N PRO A 19 -4.17 -31.20 -6.80
CA PRO A 19 -5.11 -32.18 -7.32
C PRO A 19 -5.22 -33.35 -6.33
N THR A 20 -6.34 -33.43 -5.63
CA THR A 20 -6.65 -34.52 -4.69
C THR A 20 -7.03 -35.77 -5.47
N SER A 21 -6.06 -36.37 -6.17
CA SER A 21 -6.22 -37.74 -6.65
C SER A 21 -6.19 -38.68 -5.45
N SER A 22 -7.24 -39.48 -5.29
CA SER A 22 -7.41 -40.50 -4.24
C SER A 22 -6.38 -41.63 -4.37
N LEU A 23 -5.11 -41.34 -4.04
CA LEU A 23 -4.00 -42.30 -4.13
C LEU A 23 -4.18 -43.51 -3.21
N LEU A 24 -4.95 -43.38 -2.13
CA LEU A 24 -5.27 -44.49 -1.24
C LEU A 24 -6.21 -45.54 -1.87
N ASN A 25 -6.95 -45.20 -2.93
CA ASN A 25 -7.86 -46.13 -3.60
C ASN A 25 -7.31 -46.68 -4.93
N GLN A 26 -6.11 -46.28 -5.34
CA GLN A 26 -5.48 -46.73 -6.59
C GLN A 26 -4.29 -47.66 -6.32
N VAL A 27 -4.48 -48.62 -5.41
CA VAL A 27 -3.59 -49.78 -5.24
C VAL A 27 -4.03 -50.90 -6.19
N ASP A 28 -4.29 -50.57 -7.45
CA ASP A 28 -4.30 -51.58 -8.51
C ASP A 28 -2.87 -51.71 -9.01
N ALA A 29 -2.31 -52.92 -8.86
CA ALA A 29 -0.91 -53.25 -9.05
C ALA A 29 -0.32 -52.61 -10.34
N PRO A 30 0.50 -51.55 -10.21
CA PRO A 30 1.14 -50.96 -11.37
C PRO A 30 2.18 -51.95 -11.91
N THR A 31 2.14 -52.21 -13.21
CA THR A 31 3.25 -52.82 -13.92
C THR A 31 4.53 -52.03 -13.60
N PRO A 32 5.60 -52.68 -13.08
CA PRO A 32 6.78 -51.98 -12.59
C PRO A 32 7.53 -51.33 -13.76
N GLY A 33 7.24 -50.05 -14.00
CA GLY A 33 8.16 -49.16 -14.72
C GLY A 33 9.40 -48.97 -13.84
N PRO A 34 10.62 -49.22 -14.32
CA PRO A 34 11.76 -49.49 -13.44
C PRO A 34 12.31 -48.34 -12.57
N ASN A 35 11.94 -47.05 -12.70
CA ASN A 35 12.80 -45.97 -12.16
C ASN A 35 12.10 -44.72 -11.54
N SER A 36 10.99 -44.82 -10.79
CA SER A 36 10.41 -43.65 -10.08
C SER A 36 10.14 -43.90 -8.59
N SER A 37 11.12 -44.43 -7.86
CA SER A 37 11.00 -44.55 -6.41
C SER A 37 11.24 -43.19 -5.73
N ILE A 38 10.22 -42.66 -5.04
CA ILE A 38 10.35 -41.49 -4.16
C ILE A 38 11.48 -41.77 -3.14
N PRO A 39 12.45 -40.86 -2.95
CA PRO A 39 13.51 -41.02 -1.98
C PRO A 39 12.95 -41.28 -0.58
N LEU A 40 13.57 -42.21 0.16
CA LEU A 40 13.09 -42.63 1.48
C LEU A 40 13.02 -41.46 2.47
N LEU A 41 13.94 -40.50 2.37
CA LEU A 41 13.94 -39.29 3.17
C LEU A 41 12.69 -38.44 2.91
N THR A 42 12.38 -38.19 1.63
CA THR A 42 11.19 -37.46 1.19
C THR A 42 9.91 -38.11 1.70
N LEU A 43 9.80 -39.44 1.56
CA LEU A 43 8.67 -40.19 2.11
C LEU A 43 8.55 -40.03 3.63
N SER A 44 9.68 -40.06 4.34
CA SER A 44 9.72 -39.85 5.80
C SER A 44 9.25 -38.45 6.19
N LEU A 45 9.62 -37.41 5.43
CA LEU A 45 9.17 -36.03 5.66
C LEU A 45 7.68 -35.87 5.36
N ILE A 46 7.16 -36.51 4.30
CA ILE A 46 5.73 -36.52 4.01
C ILE A 46 4.95 -37.15 5.18
N LEU A 47 5.37 -38.32 5.65
CA LEU A 47 4.74 -38.98 6.80
C LEU A 47 4.86 -38.12 8.08
N ALA A 48 6.01 -37.49 8.31
CA ALA A 48 6.21 -36.58 9.44
C ALA A 48 5.26 -35.38 9.36
N SER A 49 5.09 -34.78 8.17
CA SER A 49 4.22 -33.61 7.96
C SER A 49 2.74 -33.87 8.24
N GLN A 50 2.31 -35.12 8.17
CA GLN A 50 0.93 -35.53 8.48
C GLN A 50 0.75 -35.92 9.96
N SER A 51 1.81 -36.42 10.60
CA SER A 51 1.74 -36.98 11.96
C SER A 51 2.22 -36.04 13.05
N LEU A 52 3.30 -35.28 12.81
CA LEU A 52 3.89 -34.38 13.81
C LEU A 52 2.97 -33.22 14.21
N PRO A 53 2.14 -32.62 13.34
CA PRO A 53 1.17 -31.61 13.78
C PRO A 53 0.15 -32.12 14.80
N LEU A 54 -0.07 -33.45 14.90
CA LEU A 54 -0.93 -34.07 15.90
C LEU A 54 -0.25 -34.25 17.26
N VAL A 55 1.07 -34.05 17.32
CA VAL A 55 1.87 -34.16 18.55
C VAL A 55 1.85 -32.81 19.27
N THR A 56 1.59 -32.84 20.58
CA THR A 56 1.61 -31.63 21.42
C THR A 56 2.94 -30.89 21.30
N SER A 57 2.91 -29.56 21.25
CA SER A 57 4.10 -28.70 21.14
C SER A 57 5.20 -29.03 22.14
N GLN A 58 4.85 -29.38 23.39
CA GLN A 58 5.83 -29.76 24.42
C GLN A 58 6.67 -31.00 24.05
N LYS A 59 6.04 -31.99 23.40
CA LYS A 59 6.73 -33.22 22.96
C LYS A 59 7.54 -32.98 21.69
N LEU A 60 7.06 -32.13 20.78
CA LEU A 60 7.81 -31.75 19.58
C LEU A 60 9.14 -31.06 19.91
N LYS A 61 9.21 -30.28 21.00
CA LYS A 61 10.46 -29.66 21.47
C LYS A 61 11.56 -30.66 21.83
N ALA A 62 11.25 -31.95 22.01
CA ALA A 62 12.26 -32.98 22.25
C ALA A 62 12.99 -33.43 20.96
N LEU A 63 12.48 -33.06 19.78
CA LEU A 63 13.09 -33.37 18.49
C LEU A 63 14.22 -32.39 18.16
N PRO A 64 15.17 -32.79 17.29
CA PRO A 64 16.19 -31.88 16.76
C PRO A 64 15.58 -30.91 15.74
N LEU A 65 14.80 -29.93 16.23
CA LEU A 65 13.98 -29.05 15.39
C LEU A 65 14.78 -28.26 14.35
N THR A 66 16.00 -27.83 14.66
CA THR A 66 16.88 -27.14 13.70
C THR A 66 17.22 -28.02 12.49
N ALA A 67 17.63 -29.28 12.73
CA ALA A 67 17.95 -30.21 11.66
C ALA A 67 16.68 -30.57 10.84
N LEU A 68 15.54 -30.70 11.52
CA LEU A 68 14.26 -30.93 10.84
C LEU A 68 13.89 -29.75 9.94
N SER A 69 14.05 -28.51 10.39
CA SER A 69 13.77 -27.32 9.60
C SER A 69 14.67 -27.19 8.38
N GLN A 70 15.96 -27.48 8.51
CA GLN A 70 16.89 -27.50 7.36
C GLN A 70 16.47 -28.55 6.32
N LEU A 71 16.07 -29.75 6.75
CA LEU A 71 15.58 -30.80 5.85
C LEU A 71 14.27 -30.41 5.15
N LEU A 72 13.33 -29.82 5.88
CA LEU A 72 12.05 -29.36 5.32
C LEU A 72 12.26 -28.20 4.35
N THR A 73 13.08 -27.21 4.71
CA THR A 73 13.45 -26.09 3.83
C THR A 73 14.09 -26.60 2.54
N SER A 74 15.06 -27.54 2.62
CA SER A 74 15.67 -28.17 1.44
C SER A 74 14.63 -28.89 0.57
N CYS A 75 13.73 -29.67 1.19
CA CYS A 75 12.69 -30.41 0.49
C CYS A 75 11.68 -29.49 -0.22
N ILE A 76 11.28 -28.39 0.44
CA ILE A 76 10.42 -27.35 -0.16
C ILE A 76 11.14 -26.70 -1.34
N PHE A 77 12.41 -26.31 -1.17
CA PHE A 77 13.21 -25.70 -2.23
C PHE A 77 13.37 -26.63 -3.45
N GLU A 78 13.68 -27.90 -3.23
CA GLU A 78 13.78 -28.94 -4.26
C GLU A 78 12.44 -29.16 -4.98
N THR A 79 11.31 -29.14 -4.27
CA THR A 79 9.98 -29.31 -4.87
C THR A 79 9.69 -28.23 -5.92
N PHE A 80 10.16 -27.01 -5.70
CA PHE A 80 10.07 -25.90 -6.65
C PHE A 80 11.26 -25.80 -7.61
N HIS A 81 12.17 -26.79 -7.61
CA HIS A 81 13.43 -26.81 -8.38
C HIS A 81 14.25 -25.52 -8.22
N GLY A 82 14.23 -24.95 -7.01
CA GLY A 82 14.83 -23.64 -6.76
C GLY A 82 14.34 -22.53 -7.69
N GLY A 83 13.09 -22.60 -8.19
CA GLY A 83 12.51 -21.60 -9.10
C GLY A 83 12.73 -21.86 -10.60
N GLU A 84 13.53 -22.86 -10.98
CA GLU A 84 13.79 -23.21 -12.39
C GLU A 84 12.63 -24.00 -13.05
N ILE A 85 11.65 -24.44 -12.26
CA ILE A 85 10.48 -25.24 -12.69
C ILE A 85 9.68 -24.64 -13.85
N LEU A 86 9.87 -23.35 -14.12
CA LEU A 86 9.15 -22.56 -15.12
C LEU A 86 9.93 -22.46 -16.45
N ARG A 87 11.22 -22.83 -16.48
CA ARG A 87 12.05 -22.77 -17.70
C ARG A 87 12.00 -24.04 -18.51
N GLU A 88 11.97 -25.18 -17.85
CA GLU A 88 11.85 -26.46 -18.52
C GLU A 88 10.37 -26.74 -18.72
N ASN A 89 9.94 -26.83 -19.99
CA ASN A 89 8.60 -27.25 -20.36
C ASN A 89 8.38 -28.70 -19.88
N ALA A 90 8.08 -28.87 -18.60
CA ALA A 90 7.66 -30.09 -17.90
C ALA A 90 7.96 -31.37 -18.68
N THR A 91 9.24 -31.66 -18.93
CA THR A 91 9.64 -32.92 -19.56
C THR A 91 9.52 -34.01 -18.52
N GLY A 92 8.28 -34.37 -18.19
CA GLY A 92 7.89 -35.65 -17.61
C GLY A 92 8.49 -36.08 -16.27
N ASP A 93 9.21 -35.22 -15.53
CA ASP A 93 9.80 -35.65 -14.25
C ASP A 93 8.71 -35.92 -13.22
N SER A 94 8.39 -37.21 -13.11
CA SER A 94 7.32 -37.78 -12.31
C SER A 94 7.53 -37.56 -10.81
N GLU A 95 8.78 -37.34 -10.37
CA GLU A 95 9.13 -37.27 -8.95
C GLU A 95 8.68 -35.96 -8.29
N ALA A 96 9.01 -34.81 -8.90
CA ALA A 96 8.57 -33.52 -8.38
C ALA A 96 7.05 -33.35 -8.42
N SER A 97 6.36 -34.04 -9.34
CA SER A 97 4.90 -34.07 -9.39
C SER A 97 4.30 -34.73 -8.13
N ALA A 98 4.91 -35.81 -7.63
CA ALA A 98 4.46 -36.48 -6.41
C ALA A 98 4.68 -35.60 -5.16
N LEU A 99 5.83 -34.92 -5.09
CA LEU A 99 6.16 -33.99 -4.00
C LEU A 99 5.21 -32.79 -3.92
N ARG A 100 4.84 -32.22 -5.08
CA ARG A 100 3.88 -31.11 -5.16
C ARG A 100 2.56 -31.41 -4.49
N GLN A 101 2.14 -32.68 -4.43
CA GLN A 101 0.90 -33.06 -3.76
C GLN A 101 0.95 -32.94 -2.23
N HIS A 102 2.15 -32.87 -1.66
CA HIS A 102 2.39 -32.83 -0.21
C HIS A 102 3.01 -31.53 0.27
N ILE A 103 3.24 -30.57 -0.64
CA ILE A 103 3.88 -29.29 -0.32
C ILE A 103 3.11 -28.52 0.76
N ALA A 104 1.77 -28.60 0.74
CA ALA A 104 0.90 -28.00 1.77
C ALA A 104 1.27 -28.45 3.18
N SER A 105 1.36 -29.77 3.38
CA SER A 105 1.66 -30.36 4.67
C SER A 105 3.11 -30.10 5.07
N LEU A 106 4.05 -30.15 4.12
CA LEU A 106 5.47 -29.87 4.36
C LEU A 106 5.67 -28.43 4.82
N THR A 107 5.10 -27.46 4.10
CA THR A 107 5.10 -26.04 4.46
C THR A 107 4.47 -25.82 5.84
N ARG A 108 3.33 -26.47 6.13
CA ARG A 108 2.68 -26.37 7.45
C ARG A 108 3.56 -26.89 8.57
N LEU A 109 4.21 -28.03 8.36
CA LEU A 109 5.15 -28.59 9.34
C LEU A 109 6.34 -27.64 9.53
N GLU A 110 6.88 -27.07 8.46
CA GLU A 110 8.00 -26.12 8.55
C GLU A 110 7.62 -24.86 9.33
N ALA A 111 6.46 -24.28 9.01
CA ALA A 111 5.92 -23.13 9.74
C ALA A 111 5.76 -23.43 11.25
N LEU A 112 5.28 -24.63 11.60
CA LEU A 112 5.16 -25.08 12.99
C LEU A 112 6.53 -25.23 13.67
N VAL A 113 7.49 -25.88 13.00
CA VAL A 113 8.85 -26.12 13.52
C VAL A 113 9.55 -24.79 13.79
N LEU A 114 9.53 -23.84 12.85
CA LEU A 114 10.14 -22.52 13.00
C LEU A 114 9.50 -21.70 14.12
N SER A 115 8.18 -21.73 14.26
CA SER A 115 7.48 -21.09 15.38
C SER A 115 7.88 -21.70 16.72
N LEU A 116 7.98 -23.03 16.82
CA LEU A 116 8.41 -23.71 18.05
C LEU A 116 9.87 -23.39 18.39
N LEU A 117 10.75 -23.30 17.39
CA LEU A 117 12.13 -22.88 17.55
C LEU A 117 12.21 -21.45 18.12
N LEU A 118 11.53 -20.49 17.50
CA LEU A 118 11.51 -19.08 17.96
C LEU A 118 10.97 -18.94 19.38
N ASN A 119 9.96 -19.72 19.74
CA ASN A 119 9.36 -19.69 21.09
C ASN A 119 10.19 -20.39 22.17
N SER A 120 11.05 -21.36 21.80
CA SER A 120 11.77 -22.20 22.77
C SER A 120 13.24 -21.83 22.87
N TRP A 121 13.87 -21.56 21.73
CA TRP A 121 15.28 -21.25 21.57
C TRP A 121 15.42 -20.06 20.61
N PRO A 122 15.09 -18.83 21.07
CA PRO A 122 14.92 -17.69 20.16
C PRO A 122 16.17 -17.38 19.33
N ARG A 123 17.38 -17.59 19.87
CA ARG A 123 18.63 -17.34 19.15
C ARG A 123 18.80 -18.30 17.97
N GLU A 124 18.70 -19.59 18.24
CA GLU A 124 18.76 -20.66 17.23
C GLU A 124 17.60 -20.54 16.25
N GLY A 125 16.41 -20.21 16.75
CA GLY A 125 15.21 -20.01 15.94
C GLY A 125 15.32 -18.82 14.99
N LEU A 126 15.88 -17.69 15.42
CA LEU A 126 16.14 -16.53 14.55
C LEU A 126 17.15 -16.89 13.45
N ALA A 127 18.22 -17.61 13.78
CA ALA A 127 19.20 -18.05 12.79
C ALA A 127 18.58 -18.99 11.75
N CYS A 128 17.81 -19.99 12.21
CA CYS A 128 17.12 -20.95 11.36
C CYS A 128 16.06 -20.27 10.47
N ALA A 129 15.25 -19.38 11.05
CA ALA A 129 14.25 -18.62 10.29
C ALA A 129 14.90 -17.72 9.23
N GLN A 130 16.05 -17.11 9.53
CA GLN A 130 16.78 -16.29 8.56
C GLN A 130 17.32 -17.15 7.41
N GLU A 131 17.87 -18.33 7.72
CA GLU A 131 18.30 -19.29 6.70
C GLU A 131 17.13 -19.67 5.77
N THR A 132 15.98 -20.06 6.34
CA THR A 132 14.79 -20.40 5.55
C THR A 132 14.30 -19.23 4.70
N THR A 133 14.14 -18.02 5.27
CA THR A 133 13.68 -16.84 4.51
C THR A 133 14.66 -16.43 3.42
N ASN A 134 15.97 -16.59 3.63
CA ASN A 134 16.98 -16.35 2.59
C ASN A 134 16.87 -17.38 1.45
N SER A 135 16.60 -18.65 1.75
CA SER A 135 16.33 -19.66 0.73
C SER A 135 15.06 -19.35 -0.08
N LEU A 136 14.00 -18.85 0.57
CA LEU A 136 12.79 -18.39 -0.11
C LEU A 136 13.06 -17.15 -0.99
N LEU A 137 13.89 -16.21 -0.53
CA LEU A 137 14.30 -15.05 -1.31
C LEU A 137 15.13 -15.46 -2.54
N ASP A 138 16.11 -16.37 -2.39
CA ASP A 138 16.89 -16.90 -3.53
C ASP A 138 15.97 -17.55 -4.57
N MET A 139 15.04 -18.40 -4.12
CA MET A 139 14.07 -19.05 -4.99
C MET A 139 13.19 -18.05 -5.74
N THR A 140 12.65 -17.02 -5.06
CA THR A 140 11.82 -16.00 -5.70
C THR A 140 12.60 -15.10 -6.65
N SER A 141 13.90 -14.86 -6.40
CA SER A 141 14.76 -14.10 -7.32
C SER A 141 14.90 -14.80 -8.68
N ARG A 142 14.97 -16.14 -8.69
CA ARG A 142 15.04 -16.94 -9.91
C ARG A 142 13.69 -16.98 -10.64
N VAL A 143 12.59 -17.09 -9.88
CA VAL A 143 11.22 -17.00 -10.41
C VAL A 143 10.95 -15.66 -11.07
N GLU A 144 11.39 -14.55 -10.46
CA GLU A 144 11.20 -13.22 -11.02
C GLU A 144 11.80 -13.08 -12.43
N GLY A 145 12.98 -13.67 -12.67
CA GLY A 145 13.64 -13.65 -13.98
C GLY A 145 12.85 -14.34 -15.11
N VAL A 146 11.86 -15.17 -14.77
CA VAL A 146 11.03 -15.91 -15.74
C VAL A 146 9.57 -15.46 -15.75
N MET A 147 9.15 -14.61 -14.80
CA MET A 147 7.79 -14.08 -14.70
C MET A 147 7.28 -13.38 -15.98
N PRO A 148 8.06 -12.56 -16.70
CA PRO A 148 7.58 -11.91 -17.92
C PRO A 148 7.08 -12.91 -18.97
N ALA A 149 7.74 -14.06 -19.11
CA ALA A 149 7.34 -15.11 -20.03
C ALA A 149 6.02 -15.79 -19.60
N LEU A 150 5.79 -15.90 -18.29
CA LEU A 150 4.62 -16.59 -17.71
C LEU A 150 3.35 -15.76 -17.74
N SER A 151 3.47 -14.42 -17.78
CA SER A 151 2.32 -13.52 -17.95
C SER A 151 1.52 -13.78 -19.23
N ARG A 152 2.07 -14.55 -20.19
CA ARG A 152 1.42 -14.97 -21.44
C ARG A 152 0.63 -16.28 -21.33
N VAL A 153 0.82 -17.02 -20.25
CA VAL A 153 0.23 -18.35 -20.10
C VAL A 153 -1.10 -18.20 -19.35
N ASP A 154 -2.12 -18.96 -19.75
CA ASP A 154 -3.42 -18.94 -19.09
C ASP A 154 -3.29 -19.18 -17.57
N ASN A 155 -4.10 -18.45 -16.79
CA ASN A 155 -4.19 -18.56 -15.33
C ASN A 155 -4.64 -19.96 -14.82
N SER A 156 -5.09 -20.83 -15.72
CA SER A 156 -5.42 -22.23 -15.42
C SER A 156 -4.24 -23.19 -15.63
N SER A 157 -3.11 -22.70 -16.11
CA SER A 157 -1.95 -23.52 -16.44
C SER A 157 -1.22 -24.06 -15.20
N GLY A 158 -0.57 -25.22 -15.37
CA GLY A 158 0.25 -25.84 -14.32
C GLY A 158 1.35 -24.92 -13.74
N PRO A 159 2.09 -24.14 -14.55
CA PRO A 159 3.07 -23.17 -14.05
C PRO A 159 2.44 -22.13 -13.12
N TRP A 160 1.27 -21.61 -13.48
CA TRP A 160 0.57 -20.63 -12.65
C TRP A 160 0.11 -21.21 -11.31
N GLN A 161 -0.44 -22.42 -11.30
CA GLN A 161 -0.80 -23.10 -10.05
C GLN A 161 0.42 -23.38 -9.16
N THR A 162 1.57 -23.67 -9.78
CA THR A 162 2.84 -23.84 -9.07
C THR A 162 3.28 -22.52 -8.41
N LEU A 163 3.18 -21.40 -9.13
CA LEU A 163 3.45 -20.06 -8.59
C LEU A 163 2.53 -19.69 -7.42
N LYS A 164 1.23 -19.96 -7.54
CA LYS A 164 0.27 -19.76 -6.44
C LYS A 164 0.66 -20.57 -5.20
N THR A 165 0.98 -21.84 -5.40
CA THR A 165 1.39 -22.76 -4.32
C THR A 165 2.69 -22.29 -3.66
N LEU A 166 3.63 -21.74 -4.44
CA LEU A 166 4.84 -21.11 -3.94
C LEU A 166 4.53 -19.88 -3.09
N LEU A 167 3.73 -18.93 -3.61
CA LEU A 167 3.32 -17.74 -2.86
C LEU A 167 2.66 -18.10 -1.54
N PHE A 168 1.71 -19.02 -1.57
CA PHE A 168 1.03 -19.44 -0.35
C PHE A 168 1.98 -20.12 0.64
N SER A 169 2.99 -20.86 0.16
CA SER A 169 3.99 -21.47 1.03
C SER A 169 4.84 -20.41 1.72
N ILE A 170 5.26 -19.38 0.98
CA ILE A 170 5.99 -18.23 1.52
C ILE A 170 5.14 -17.51 2.56
N ILE A 171 3.88 -17.20 2.27
CA ILE A 171 2.98 -16.51 3.22
C ILE A 171 2.78 -17.33 4.49
N MET A 172 2.58 -18.65 4.40
CA MET A 172 2.41 -19.53 5.55
C MET A 172 3.65 -19.54 6.46
N ILE A 173 4.84 -19.70 5.87
CA ILE A 173 6.10 -19.74 6.61
C ILE A 173 6.39 -18.37 7.21
N SER A 174 6.30 -17.29 6.42
CA SER A 174 6.55 -15.93 6.88
C SER A 174 5.56 -15.46 7.95
N ASP A 175 4.26 -15.75 7.83
CA ASP A 175 3.28 -15.40 8.88
C ASP A 175 3.64 -16.05 10.21
N SER A 176 3.99 -17.34 10.18
CA SER A 176 4.37 -18.09 11.38
C SER A 176 5.66 -17.57 12.02
N ILE A 177 6.70 -17.30 11.20
CA ILE A 177 7.96 -16.71 11.64
C ILE A 177 7.72 -15.34 12.27
N LEU A 178 7.04 -14.43 11.56
CA LEU A 178 6.83 -13.05 12.01
C LEU A 178 5.93 -13.00 13.25
N SER A 179 4.86 -13.80 13.29
CA SER A 179 3.97 -13.89 14.46
C SER A 179 4.67 -14.42 15.71
N ALA A 180 5.67 -15.29 15.56
CA ALA A 180 6.47 -15.77 16.69
C ALA A 180 7.59 -14.78 17.06
N CYS A 181 8.20 -14.10 16.09
CA CYS A 181 9.38 -13.27 16.33
C CYS A 181 9.07 -11.98 17.09
N ILE A 182 7.84 -11.45 17.02
CA ILE A 182 7.41 -10.27 17.82
C ILE A 182 7.50 -10.50 19.33
N TYR A 183 7.50 -11.75 19.79
CA TYR A 183 7.64 -12.11 21.21
C TYR A 183 9.09 -12.32 21.63
N VAL A 184 10.05 -12.25 20.70
CA VAL A 184 11.47 -12.42 21.02
C VAL A 184 11.99 -11.14 21.66
N PRO A 185 12.47 -11.18 22.92
CA PRO A 185 12.94 -9.99 23.61
C PRO A 185 14.16 -9.37 22.92
N SER A 186 14.25 -8.04 22.92
CA SER A 186 15.36 -7.31 22.30
C SER A 186 16.73 -7.62 22.89
N THR A 187 16.77 -8.00 24.17
CA THR A 187 17.99 -8.46 24.85
C THR A 187 18.61 -9.71 24.23
N VAL A 188 17.83 -10.53 23.51
CA VAL A 188 18.34 -11.73 22.85
C VAL A 188 19.18 -11.38 21.62
N TYR A 189 18.73 -10.42 20.82
CA TYR A 189 19.38 -10.07 19.55
C TYR A 189 20.32 -8.86 19.63
N HIS A 190 20.21 -7.99 20.63
CA HIS A 190 21.15 -6.88 20.82
C HIS A 190 22.53 -7.30 21.36
N ASN A 191 22.61 -8.42 22.08
CA ASN A 191 23.87 -8.91 22.68
C ASN A 191 24.77 -9.66 21.68
N LEU A 192 24.31 -9.81 20.44
CA LEU A 192 25.05 -10.49 19.40
C LEU A 192 26.00 -9.50 18.72
N SER A 193 27.23 -9.95 18.43
CA SER A 193 28.30 -9.07 17.92
C SER A 193 27.89 -8.33 16.64
N PRO A 194 28.06 -7.00 16.55
CA PRO A 194 27.66 -6.20 15.39
C PRO A 194 28.34 -6.59 14.08
N THR A 195 29.37 -7.43 14.13
CA THR A 195 30.10 -7.95 12.97
C THR A 195 29.46 -9.17 12.32
N SER A 196 28.56 -9.87 13.00
CA SER A 196 27.76 -10.92 12.37
C SER A 196 26.55 -10.27 11.68
N SER A 197 26.24 -10.69 10.46
CA SER A 197 25.00 -10.36 9.73
C SER A 197 23.80 -10.97 10.47
N LEU A 198 23.44 -10.37 11.61
CA LEU A 198 22.64 -11.02 12.62
C LEU A 198 21.16 -11.06 12.25
N SER A 199 20.60 -12.24 12.41
CA SER A 199 19.17 -12.50 12.38
C SER A 199 18.48 -11.72 13.50
N SER A 200 17.64 -10.77 13.11
CA SER A 200 16.78 -9.99 14.00
C SER A 200 15.35 -10.04 13.47
N PRO A 201 14.33 -9.74 14.29
CA PRO A 201 12.95 -9.59 13.79
C PRO A 201 12.86 -8.64 12.58
N ALA A 202 13.61 -7.53 12.61
CA ALA A 202 13.67 -6.56 11.52
C ALA A 202 14.31 -7.13 10.23
N SER A 203 15.38 -7.93 10.34
CA SER A 203 15.98 -8.57 9.16
C SER A 203 15.05 -9.63 8.55
N LEU A 204 14.32 -10.39 9.37
CA LEU A 204 13.31 -11.36 8.90
C LEU A 204 12.13 -10.66 8.19
N ALA A 205 11.66 -9.54 8.74
CA ALA A 205 10.63 -8.72 8.12
C ALA A 205 11.10 -8.14 6.78
N LEU A 206 12.32 -7.59 6.74
CA LEU A 206 12.96 -7.09 5.52
C LEU A 206 13.05 -8.17 4.45
N THR A 207 13.63 -9.33 4.77
CA THR A 207 13.76 -10.46 3.81
C THR A 207 12.39 -10.94 3.32
N THR A 208 11.38 -10.98 4.20
CA THR A 208 10.00 -11.33 3.82
C THR A 208 9.43 -10.33 2.82
N LEU A 209 9.52 -9.03 3.09
CA LEU A 209 8.98 -8.00 2.19
C LEU A 209 9.72 -7.96 0.85
N LEU A 210 11.04 -8.17 0.84
CA LEU A 210 11.80 -8.31 -0.40
C LEU A 210 11.38 -9.56 -1.19
N THR A 211 11.17 -10.69 -0.51
CA THR A 211 10.66 -11.93 -1.14
C THR A 211 9.30 -11.69 -1.80
N LEU A 212 8.39 -10.98 -1.13
CA LEU A 212 7.07 -10.64 -1.67
C LEU A 212 7.14 -9.60 -2.80
N SER A 213 8.07 -8.64 -2.74
CA SER A 213 8.32 -7.68 -3.83
C SER A 213 8.69 -8.37 -5.14
N ARG A 214 9.50 -9.44 -5.09
CA ARG A 214 9.86 -10.28 -6.25
C ARG A 214 8.66 -11.02 -6.85
N LEU A 215 7.59 -11.18 -6.08
CA LEU A 215 6.32 -11.80 -6.49
C LEU A 215 5.21 -10.76 -6.73
N SER A 216 5.52 -9.46 -6.81
CA SER A 216 4.54 -8.38 -6.94
C SER A 216 3.54 -8.56 -8.09
N LEU A 217 3.97 -9.07 -9.24
CA LEU A 217 3.09 -9.39 -10.38
C LEU A 217 2.07 -10.50 -10.06
N LEU A 218 2.46 -11.48 -9.27
CA LEU A 218 1.55 -12.53 -8.82
C LEU A 218 0.60 -11.98 -7.75
N ILE A 219 1.13 -11.18 -6.82
CA ILE A 219 0.37 -10.52 -5.76
C ILE A 219 -0.72 -9.59 -6.34
N SER A 220 -0.46 -8.90 -7.45
CA SER A 220 -1.46 -8.04 -8.09
C SER A 220 -2.67 -8.82 -8.63
N GLN A 221 -2.50 -10.09 -9.02
CA GLN A 221 -3.64 -10.95 -9.41
C GLN A 221 -4.56 -11.30 -8.23
N PHE A 222 -4.09 -11.14 -7.00
CA PHE A 222 -4.87 -11.34 -5.77
C PHE A 222 -5.40 -10.02 -5.20
N GLY A 223 -5.47 -8.97 -6.02
CA GLY A 223 -5.94 -7.64 -5.63
C GLY A 223 -4.88 -6.76 -4.97
N GLY A 224 -3.60 -7.15 -5.00
CA GLY A 224 -2.52 -6.35 -4.43
C GLY A 224 -2.59 -6.25 -2.90
N ILE A 225 -1.86 -5.28 -2.33
CA ILE A 225 -1.83 -5.02 -0.89
C ILE A 225 -2.71 -3.83 -0.46
N SER A 226 -2.89 -2.83 -1.31
CA SER A 226 -3.66 -1.60 -1.01
C SER A 226 -5.14 -1.64 -1.38
N SER A 227 -5.70 -2.78 -1.83
CA SER A 227 -7.14 -2.88 -2.12
C SER A 227 -7.97 -2.81 -0.83
N LEU A 228 -8.19 -1.58 -0.36
CA LEU A 228 -9.15 -1.25 0.69
C LEU A 228 -10.58 -1.12 0.15
N SER A 229 -10.82 -1.49 -1.13
CA SER A 229 -12.12 -1.40 -1.78
C SER A 229 -13.17 -2.11 -0.93
N GLY A 230 -13.98 -1.28 -0.28
CA GLY A 230 -14.97 -1.69 0.70
C GLY A 230 -16.12 -2.45 0.05
N ALA A 231 -16.62 -3.42 0.81
CA ALA A 231 -17.95 -4.01 0.70
C ALA A 231 -18.22 -4.84 -0.57
N ALA A 232 -17.64 -6.04 -0.65
CA ALA A 232 -18.34 -7.30 -1.01
C ALA A 232 -17.36 -8.42 -1.43
N ASP A 233 -16.13 -8.08 -1.81
CA ASP A 233 -15.25 -9.05 -2.44
C ASP A 233 -14.41 -9.79 -1.39
N ASP A 234 -14.92 -10.92 -0.93
CA ASP A 234 -14.18 -11.95 -0.18
C ASP A 234 -12.98 -12.54 -0.95
N THR A 235 -12.67 -12.02 -2.14
CA THR A 235 -11.60 -12.49 -3.04
C THR A 235 -10.21 -11.98 -2.66
N SER A 236 -10.10 -10.96 -1.81
CA SER A 236 -8.79 -10.44 -1.37
C SER A 236 -8.09 -11.41 -0.42
N PHE A 237 -6.82 -11.73 -0.70
CA PHE A 237 -6.05 -12.68 0.11
C PHE A 237 -5.65 -12.07 1.46
N LYS A 238 -6.52 -12.24 2.47
CA LYS A 238 -6.45 -11.60 3.80
C LYS A 238 -5.15 -11.94 4.54
N GLU A 239 -4.69 -13.19 4.46
CA GLU A 239 -3.48 -13.66 5.12
C GLU A 239 -2.22 -13.01 4.55
N MET A 240 -2.14 -12.82 3.24
CA MET A 240 -1.02 -12.11 2.62
C MET A 240 -0.92 -10.68 3.13
N ARG A 241 -2.04 -9.95 3.19
CA ARG A 241 -2.05 -8.58 3.73
C ARG A 241 -1.66 -8.55 5.20
N LYS A 242 -2.17 -9.48 6.01
CA LYS A 242 -1.77 -9.64 7.42
C LYS A 242 -0.25 -9.82 7.54
N THR A 243 0.34 -10.71 6.75
CA THR A 243 1.79 -10.97 6.77
C THR A 243 2.60 -9.74 6.35
N VAL A 244 2.16 -9.03 5.30
CA VAL A 244 2.81 -7.80 4.82
C VAL A 244 2.75 -6.69 5.87
N TYR A 245 1.57 -6.40 6.43
CA TYR A 245 1.43 -5.37 7.45
C TYR A 245 2.17 -5.72 8.74
N LEU A 246 2.15 -6.98 9.17
CA LEU A 246 2.95 -7.41 10.32
C LEU A 246 4.45 -7.20 10.09
N ALA A 247 4.95 -7.48 8.87
CA ALA A 247 6.35 -7.20 8.53
C ALA A 247 6.65 -5.69 8.55
N LEU A 248 5.76 -4.86 8.00
CA LEU A 248 5.90 -3.40 7.99
C LEU A 248 5.87 -2.81 9.42
N ASP A 249 4.99 -3.32 10.29
CA ASP A 249 4.90 -2.93 11.70
C ASP A 249 6.21 -3.25 12.46
N ILE A 250 6.79 -4.42 12.20
CA ILE A 250 8.09 -4.81 12.78
C ILE A 250 9.20 -3.86 12.30
N LEU A 251 9.24 -3.50 11.01
CA LEU A 251 10.20 -2.54 10.47
C LEU A 251 10.01 -1.15 11.08
N ALA A 252 8.78 -0.66 11.15
CA ALA A 252 8.45 0.64 11.72
C ALA A 252 8.81 0.74 13.21
N SER A 253 8.60 -0.34 13.97
CA SER A 253 8.94 -0.41 15.40
C SER A 253 10.45 -0.34 15.67
N GLY A 254 11.29 -0.71 14.70
CA GLY A 254 12.75 -0.70 14.82
C GLY A 254 13.38 0.70 14.87
N SER A 255 12.65 1.74 14.42
CA SER A 255 13.18 3.10 14.26
C SER A 255 13.25 3.92 15.57
N GLY A 256 12.54 3.52 16.63
CA GLY A 256 12.37 4.33 17.86
C GLY A 256 13.47 4.24 18.94
N GLY A 257 14.56 3.50 18.71
CA GLY A 257 15.48 3.05 19.75
C GLY A 257 16.68 3.96 20.07
N GLY A 258 16.46 5.20 20.51
CA GLY A 258 17.24 5.99 21.49
C GLY A 258 18.79 6.12 21.46
N SER A 259 19.54 5.49 20.55
CA SER A 259 21.01 5.66 20.47
C SER A 259 21.35 6.58 19.31
N VAL A 260 21.71 7.83 19.64
CA VAL A 260 22.17 8.90 18.73
C VAL A 260 23.55 8.58 18.18
N THR A 261 23.69 7.45 17.50
CA THR A 261 24.83 7.17 16.64
C THR A 261 24.29 7.22 15.22
N GLU A 262 24.54 8.33 14.53
CA GLU A 262 24.09 8.61 13.15
C GLU A 262 24.34 7.47 12.13
N ASP A 263 25.21 6.51 12.46
CA ASP A 263 25.64 5.44 11.56
C ASP A 263 24.71 4.21 11.51
N VAL A 264 23.76 4.05 12.43
CA VAL A 264 22.79 2.94 12.32
C VAL A 264 21.68 3.38 11.38
N LYS A 265 21.87 3.11 10.08
CA LYS A 265 20.85 3.28 9.06
C LYS A 265 19.55 2.62 9.52
N ASP A 266 18.48 3.39 9.52
CA ASP A 266 17.13 2.91 9.82
C ASP A 266 16.78 1.77 8.85
N VAL A 267 16.39 0.62 9.39
CA VAL A 267 16.08 -0.58 8.59
C VAL A 267 14.92 -0.31 7.64
N ALA A 268 13.96 0.54 8.02
CA ALA A 268 12.88 0.96 7.14
C ALA A 268 13.40 1.77 5.94
N GLN A 269 14.39 2.65 6.17
CA GLN A 269 15.03 3.41 5.09
C GLN A 269 15.86 2.52 4.18
N HIS A 270 16.59 1.55 4.74
CA HIS A 270 17.30 0.54 3.96
C HIS A 270 16.35 -0.27 3.06
N PHE A 271 15.19 -0.67 3.59
CA PHE A 271 14.17 -1.35 2.80
C PHE A 271 13.68 -0.49 1.62
N VAL A 272 13.40 0.80 1.86
CA VAL A 272 12.99 1.73 0.80
C VAL A 272 14.09 1.92 -0.24
N ASP A 273 15.35 2.05 0.18
CA ASP A 273 16.50 2.12 -0.74
C ASP A 273 16.56 0.88 -1.64
N GLU A 274 16.37 -0.31 -1.08
CA GLU A 274 16.41 -1.55 -1.83
C GLU A 274 15.21 -1.72 -2.77
N LEU A 275 14.01 -1.32 -2.33
CA LEU A 275 12.84 -1.23 -3.22
C LEU A 275 13.13 -0.29 -4.39
N CYS A 276 13.55 0.94 -4.14
CA CYS A 276 13.85 1.92 -5.17
C CYS A 276 14.98 1.47 -6.11
N ALA A 277 16.03 0.82 -5.59
CA ALA A 277 17.14 0.31 -6.39
C ALA A 277 16.75 -0.90 -7.25
N SER A 278 15.76 -1.68 -6.82
CA SER A 278 15.25 -2.83 -7.57
C SER A 278 14.32 -2.45 -8.73
N LEU A 279 13.86 -1.20 -8.77
CA LEU A 279 13.02 -0.68 -9.84
C LEU A 279 13.87 -0.32 -11.06
N PRO A 280 13.40 -0.62 -12.28
CA PRO A 280 14.14 -0.25 -13.47
C PRO A 280 14.26 1.27 -13.58
N SER A 281 15.50 1.71 -13.80
CA SER A 281 15.80 3.09 -14.12
C SER A 281 15.04 3.48 -15.40
N ARG A 282 13.96 4.26 -15.26
CA ARG A 282 13.14 4.83 -16.36
C ARG A 282 13.92 5.68 -17.38
N SER A 283 15.23 5.83 -17.22
CA SER A 283 16.13 6.57 -18.12
C SER A 283 16.47 5.82 -19.42
N ARG A 284 15.93 4.62 -19.68
CA ARG A 284 16.17 3.94 -20.96
C ARG A 284 15.41 4.67 -22.07
N GLY A 285 16.15 5.44 -22.85
CA GLY A 285 15.63 6.31 -23.90
C GLY A 285 14.74 5.58 -24.91
N VAL A 286 13.85 6.37 -25.52
CA VAL A 286 12.77 6.04 -26.47
C VAL A 286 13.30 5.40 -27.77
N GLY A 287 14.01 4.29 -27.67
CA GLY A 287 14.73 3.64 -28.76
C GLY A 287 14.10 2.31 -29.19
N ALA A 288 13.20 2.39 -30.18
CA ALA A 288 12.83 1.32 -31.12
C ALA A 288 12.11 0.05 -30.60
N GLY A 289 10.87 0.20 -30.13
CA GLY A 289 9.66 -0.45 -30.69
C GLY A 289 9.61 -1.99 -30.73
N SER A 290 10.22 -2.69 -29.77
CA SER A 290 10.11 -4.15 -29.69
C SER A 290 8.93 -4.57 -28.81
N ASN A 291 8.20 -5.62 -29.21
CA ASN A 291 7.07 -6.21 -28.45
C ASN A 291 7.46 -6.71 -27.04
N THR A 292 8.74 -6.72 -26.69
CA THR A 292 9.23 -7.05 -25.34
C THR A 292 8.92 -5.94 -24.33
N GLU A 293 8.75 -4.69 -24.77
CA GLU A 293 8.59 -3.52 -23.88
C GLU A 293 7.29 -3.55 -23.06
N ALA A 294 6.19 -4.08 -23.59
CA ALA A 294 4.89 -4.05 -22.91
C ALA A 294 4.81 -4.95 -21.66
N HIS A 295 5.51 -6.09 -21.66
CA HIS A 295 5.51 -7.01 -20.52
C HIS A 295 6.39 -6.51 -19.39
N ASP A 296 7.54 -5.92 -19.73
CA ASP A 296 8.41 -5.27 -18.75
C ASP A 296 7.63 -4.15 -18.05
N GLU A 297 6.81 -3.38 -18.77
CA GLU A 297 5.95 -2.34 -18.17
C GLU A 297 4.99 -2.90 -17.10
N THR A 298 4.39 -4.07 -17.34
CA THR A 298 3.42 -4.68 -16.39
C THR A 298 4.09 -5.12 -15.10
N LEU A 299 5.26 -5.78 -15.21
CA LEU A 299 6.05 -6.18 -14.04
C LEU A 299 6.54 -4.94 -13.27
N ASP A 300 6.97 -3.90 -13.98
CA ASP A 300 7.45 -2.66 -13.39
C ASP A 300 6.34 -1.95 -12.61
N LEU A 301 5.15 -1.85 -13.19
CA LEU A 301 3.98 -1.27 -12.52
C LEU A 301 3.58 -2.08 -11.29
N ALA A 302 3.61 -3.42 -11.36
CA ALA A 302 3.32 -4.26 -10.20
C ALA A 302 4.31 -4.01 -9.05
N LYS A 303 5.61 -3.89 -9.35
CA LYS A 303 6.64 -3.56 -8.35
C LYS A 303 6.48 -2.16 -7.78
N ILE A 304 6.22 -1.17 -8.64
CA ILE A 304 5.99 0.21 -8.21
C ILE A 304 4.77 0.27 -7.29
N SER A 305 3.67 -0.37 -7.67
CA SER A 305 2.46 -0.45 -6.85
C SER A 305 2.74 -1.09 -5.49
N PHE A 306 3.42 -2.24 -5.46
CA PHE A 306 3.82 -2.91 -4.22
C PHE A 306 4.72 -2.03 -3.35
N ALA A 307 5.71 -1.35 -3.95
CA ALA A 307 6.63 -0.48 -3.25
C ALA A 307 5.91 0.73 -2.64
N LEU A 308 5.05 1.41 -3.41
CA LEU A 308 4.29 2.56 -2.94
C LEU A 308 3.37 2.20 -1.78
N ALA A 309 2.69 1.06 -1.87
CA ALA A 309 1.82 0.57 -0.82
C ALA A 309 2.57 0.21 0.47
N CYS A 310 3.80 -0.31 0.37
CA CYS A 310 4.66 -0.50 1.54
C CYS A 310 5.15 0.85 2.11
N ILE A 311 5.58 1.79 1.25
CA ILE A 311 6.06 3.12 1.66
C ILE A 311 4.96 3.88 2.37
N GLU A 312 3.71 3.79 1.92
CA GLU A 312 2.53 4.42 2.56
C GLU A 312 2.50 4.16 4.06
N GLN A 313 2.70 2.90 4.47
CA GLN A 313 2.67 2.50 5.89
C GLN A 313 3.93 2.93 6.65
N LEU A 314 5.05 3.14 5.94
CA LEU A 314 6.33 3.52 6.54
C LEU A 314 6.51 5.03 6.62
N VAL A 315 5.68 5.86 5.96
CA VAL A 315 5.82 7.32 5.98
C VAL A 315 6.03 7.90 7.40
N PRO A 316 5.31 7.48 8.45
CA PRO A 316 5.49 8.04 9.80
C PRO A 316 6.88 7.84 10.41
N VAL A 317 7.64 6.84 9.96
CA VAL A 317 8.97 6.50 10.47
C VAL A 317 10.11 6.91 9.52
N LEU A 318 9.79 7.34 8.30
CA LEU A 318 10.80 7.75 7.32
C LEU A 318 11.28 9.17 7.58
N GLY A 319 12.60 9.37 7.49
CA GLY A 319 13.19 10.71 7.58
C GLY A 319 12.82 11.59 6.38
N VAL A 320 12.73 12.91 6.61
CA VAL A 320 12.36 13.90 5.57
C VAL A 320 13.28 13.83 4.35
N LYS A 321 14.57 13.56 4.56
CA LYS A 321 15.55 13.37 3.48
C LYS A 321 15.14 12.24 2.53
N TYR A 322 14.60 11.15 3.07
CA TYR A 322 14.13 10.00 2.30
C TYR A 322 12.81 10.29 1.59
N LEU A 323 11.87 10.95 2.29
CA LEU A 323 10.61 11.38 1.70
C LEU A 323 10.83 12.29 0.49
N ARG A 324 11.75 13.26 0.60
CA ARG A 324 12.11 14.20 -0.48
C ARG A 324 12.93 13.57 -1.61
N GLY A 325 13.68 12.51 -1.32
CA GLY A 325 14.63 11.92 -2.26
C GLY A 325 14.05 10.69 -2.98
N PRO A 326 14.45 9.46 -2.58
CA PRO A 326 14.01 8.23 -3.25
C PRO A 326 12.49 8.10 -3.35
N VAL A 327 11.78 8.41 -2.26
CA VAL A 327 10.31 8.26 -2.19
C VAL A 327 9.62 9.21 -3.16
N TRP A 328 9.94 10.51 -3.12
CA TRP A 328 9.36 11.48 -4.05
C TRP A 328 9.65 11.15 -5.52
N THR A 329 10.87 10.70 -5.82
CA THR A 329 11.27 10.29 -7.19
C THR A 329 10.40 9.16 -7.72
N LEU A 330 9.92 8.28 -6.84
CA LEU A 330 9.02 7.19 -7.17
C LEU A 330 7.55 7.66 -7.31
N ILE A 331 7.10 8.56 -6.43
CA ILE A 331 5.72 9.05 -6.38
C ILE A 331 5.41 9.99 -7.55
N GLU A 332 6.25 11.03 -7.76
CA GLU A 332 5.96 12.16 -8.65
C GLU A 332 5.49 11.73 -10.06
N PRO A 333 6.16 10.79 -10.75
CA PRO A 333 5.76 10.39 -12.09
C PRO A 333 4.39 9.69 -12.16
N ASN A 334 3.88 9.22 -11.03
CA ASN A 334 2.66 8.44 -10.92
C ASN A 334 1.49 9.24 -10.30
N LEU A 335 1.68 10.54 -10.01
CA LEU A 335 0.63 11.43 -9.50
C LEU A 335 -0.27 12.01 -10.58
N VAL A 336 -0.01 11.74 -11.86
CA VAL A 336 -0.88 12.19 -12.96
C VAL A 336 -1.22 10.98 -13.81
N LEU A 337 -2.49 10.60 -13.80
CA LEU A 337 -2.98 9.57 -14.70
C LEU A 337 -3.01 10.16 -16.11
N ARG A 338 -2.04 9.76 -16.93
CA ARG A 338 -2.03 10.12 -18.35
C ARG A 338 -3.22 9.43 -19.03
N PRO A 339 -4.04 10.14 -19.82
CA PRO A 339 -5.08 9.51 -20.61
C PRO A 339 -4.45 8.38 -21.43
N LEU A 340 -5.03 7.19 -21.34
CA LEU A 340 -4.76 6.16 -22.33
C LEU A 340 -5.14 6.80 -23.68
N VAL A 341 -4.18 6.87 -24.60
CA VAL A 341 -4.44 7.43 -25.93
C VAL A 341 -5.58 6.61 -26.52
N ASN A 342 -6.77 7.19 -26.55
CA ASN A 342 -8.03 6.50 -26.79
C ASN A 342 -7.91 5.56 -28.00
N SER A 343 -8.12 4.27 -27.76
CA SER A 343 -8.25 3.26 -28.82
C SER A 343 -9.60 3.32 -29.53
N ASP A 344 -10.29 4.48 -29.49
CA ASP A 344 -11.62 4.76 -30.05
C ASP A 344 -11.73 4.54 -31.57
N THR A 345 -10.66 4.09 -32.23
CA THR A 345 -10.64 3.79 -33.67
C THR A 345 -10.83 2.30 -34.02
N SER A 346 -11.19 1.42 -33.08
CA SER A 346 -11.24 -0.04 -33.36
C SER A 346 -12.52 -0.80 -32.95
N GLU A 347 -13.68 -0.14 -32.89
CA GLU A 347 -14.98 -0.74 -32.50
C GLU A 347 -15.64 -1.70 -33.52
N SER A 348 -14.97 -2.31 -34.50
CA SER A 348 -15.71 -3.06 -35.57
C SER A 348 -15.23 -4.45 -35.96
N ILE A 349 -14.44 -5.16 -35.13
CA ILE A 349 -14.15 -6.58 -35.40
C ILE A 349 -14.50 -7.45 -34.18
N GLU A 350 -15.81 -7.63 -33.98
CA GLU A 350 -16.36 -8.72 -33.19
C GLU A 350 -16.08 -10.06 -33.89
N SER A 351 -15.03 -10.79 -33.52
CA SER A 351 -14.94 -12.22 -33.81
C SER A 351 -13.98 -12.98 -32.87
N GLY A 352 -14.51 -13.38 -31.72
CA GLY A 352 -14.45 -14.78 -31.25
C GLY A 352 -13.18 -15.39 -30.63
N SER A 353 -11.95 -14.89 -30.81
CA SER A 353 -10.76 -15.68 -30.40
C SER A 353 -9.55 -14.94 -29.81
N ASN A 354 -9.65 -13.64 -29.48
CA ASN A 354 -8.52 -12.85 -28.94
C ASN A 354 -8.56 -12.61 -27.41
N SER A 355 -9.08 -13.55 -26.60
CA SER A 355 -9.26 -13.37 -25.14
C SER A 355 -7.97 -13.10 -24.35
N LEU A 356 -6.81 -13.57 -24.83
CA LEU A 356 -5.56 -13.52 -24.05
C LEU A 356 -4.89 -12.14 -24.11
N LEU A 357 -4.91 -11.48 -25.28
CA LEU A 357 -4.32 -10.15 -25.43
C LEU A 357 -5.11 -9.09 -24.63
N GLY A 358 -6.43 -9.23 -24.57
CA GLY A 358 -7.31 -8.35 -23.79
C GLY A 358 -7.04 -8.40 -22.28
N GLN A 359 -6.74 -9.57 -21.72
CA GLN A 359 -6.44 -9.72 -20.29
C GLN A 359 -5.15 -8.99 -19.88
N SER A 360 -4.10 -9.06 -20.71
CA SER A 360 -2.84 -8.36 -20.42
C SER A 360 -3.00 -6.84 -20.40
N HIS A 361 -3.78 -6.28 -21.33
CA HIS A 361 -4.07 -4.85 -21.35
C HIS A 361 -4.90 -4.43 -20.14
N GLN A 362 -5.95 -5.18 -19.82
CA GLN A 362 -6.78 -4.90 -18.64
C GLN A 362 -5.95 -4.94 -17.35
N LEU A 363 -5.02 -5.90 -17.21
CA LEU A 363 -4.12 -5.97 -16.07
C LEU A 363 -3.19 -4.76 -15.99
N ALA A 364 -2.59 -4.35 -17.11
CA ALA A 364 -1.72 -3.17 -17.14
C ALA A 364 -2.49 -1.90 -16.75
N ASP A 365 -3.73 -1.74 -17.21
CA ASP A 365 -4.59 -0.61 -16.87
C ASP A 365 -4.99 -0.63 -15.38
N GLN A 366 -5.31 -1.81 -14.84
CA GLN A 366 -5.55 -1.98 -13.41
C GLN A 366 -4.31 -1.60 -12.59
N LEU A 367 -3.14 -2.11 -12.96
CA LEU A 367 -1.87 -1.80 -12.28
C LEU A 367 -1.49 -0.32 -12.38
N LYS A 368 -1.78 0.34 -13.49
CA LYS A 368 -1.62 1.81 -13.63
C LYS A 368 -2.50 2.54 -12.64
N ARG A 369 -3.77 2.12 -12.51
CA ARG A 369 -4.71 2.69 -11.55
C ARG A 369 -4.25 2.43 -10.11
N ASP A 370 -3.87 1.21 -9.77
CA ASP A 370 -3.39 0.87 -8.42
C ASP A 370 -2.12 1.65 -8.06
N THR A 371 -1.20 1.79 -9.02
CA THR A 371 0.02 2.60 -8.87
C THR A 371 -0.31 4.07 -8.64
N PHE A 372 -1.25 4.62 -9.42
CA PHE A 372 -1.72 6.00 -9.30
C PHE A 372 -2.38 6.25 -7.94
N GLU A 373 -3.28 5.38 -7.50
CA GLU A 373 -3.97 5.50 -6.21
C GLU A 373 -3.00 5.33 -5.03
N SER A 374 -2.05 4.39 -5.14
CA SER A 374 -1.00 4.20 -4.13
C SER A 374 -0.09 5.44 -4.03
N ALA A 375 0.29 6.05 -5.15
CA ALA A 375 1.10 7.27 -5.16
C ALA A 375 0.39 8.42 -4.44
N HIS A 376 -0.91 8.61 -4.69
CA HIS A 376 -1.71 9.58 -3.95
C HIS A 376 -1.76 9.26 -2.46
N SER A 377 -1.95 7.99 -2.09
CA SER A 377 -2.02 7.54 -0.70
C SER A 377 -0.72 7.83 0.07
N VAL A 378 0.45 7.65 -0.55
CA VAL A 378 1.72 8.04 0.08
C VAL A 378 1.78 9.54 0.36
N VAL A 379 1.35 10.39 -0.58
CA VAL A 379 1.32 11.85 -0.35
C VAL A 379 0.38 12.22 0.80
N LEU A 380 -0.78 11.55 0.90
CA LEU A 380 -1.69 11.74 2.03
C LEU A 380 -1.07 11.27 3.35
N GLY A 381 -0.31 10.17 3.34
CA GLY A 381 0.49 9.73 4.49
C GLY A 381 1.51 10.78 4.94
N ILE A 382 2.15 11.48 3.99
CA ILE A 382 3.11 12.57 4.28
C ILE A 382 2.41 13.73 4.98
N PHE A 383 1.24 14.14 4.47
CA PHE A 383 0.44 15.19 5.08
C PHE A 383 -0.10 14.79 6.46
N ALA A 384 -0.55 13.54 6.62
CA ALA A 384 -1.00 13.02 7.90
C ALA A 384 0.14 13.04 8.95
N ALA A 385 1.34 12.58 8.58
CA ALA A 385 2.52 12.62 9.45
C ALA A 385 2.87 14.06 9.87
N ASN A 386 2.80 15.03 8.95
CA ASN A 386 3.02 16.45 9.25
C ASN A 386 1.98 17.02 10.24
N THR A 387 0.72 16.59 10.15
CA THR A 387 -0.30 17.00 11.13
C THR A 387 -0.12 16.34 12.50
N ALA A 388 0.40 15.10 12.54
CA ALA A 388 0.62 14.38 13.78
C ALA A 388 1.76 14.99 14.62
N THR A 389 2.82 15.48 13.96
CA THR A 389 4.00 16.08 14.64
C THR A 389 3.67 17.31 15.47
N ASP A 390 2.59 18.04 15.15
CA ASP A 390 2.18 19.25 15.90
C ASP A 390 1.36 18.90 17.16
N THR A 391 0.66 17.76 17.15
CA THR A 391 -0.21 17.34 18.26
C THR A 391 0.50 16.59 19.38
N ALA A 392 1.69 16.04 19.12
CA ALA A 392 2.47 15.41 20.17
C ALA A 392 2.97 16.51 21.12
N PRO A 393 2.47 16.60 22.37
CA PRO A 393 3.00 17.56 23.33
C PRO A 393 4.50 17.35 23.40
N ALA A 394 5.27 18.44 23.47
CA ALA A 394 6.73 18.47 23.57
C ALA A 394 7.26 17.81 24.86
N LEU A 395 6.89 16.54 25.08
CA LEU A 395 7.53 15.57 25.96
C LEU A 395 8.75 14.96 25.26
N THR A 396 9.23 15.56 24.18
CA THR A 396 10.64 15.52 23.82
C THR A 396 11.41 15.94 25.06
N LEU A 397 11.84 14.92 25.81
CA LEU A 397 12.99 14.94 26.71
C LEU A 397 13.92 16.02 26.17
N SER A 398 14.06 17.09 26.95
CA SER A 398 15.08 18.10 26.77
C SER A 398 16.30 17.40 26.18
N GLN A 399 16.54 17.60 24.89
CA GLN A 399 17.85 17.37 24.31
C GLN A 399 18.73 18.28 25.14
N SER A 400 19.26 17.73 26.23
CA SER A 400 20.05 18.47 27.16
C SER A 400 21.18 19.02 26.31
N GLU A 401 21.29 20.33 26.31
CA GLU A 401 22.51 21.06 26.01
C GLU A 401 23.59 20.60 27.00
N PHE A 402 23.97 19.32 26.94
CA PHE A 402 25.22 18.84 27.47
C PHE A 402 26.25 19.23 26.41
N SER A 403 26.49 20.54 26.33
CA SER A 403 27.72 21.07 25.77
C SER A 403 28.84 20.54 26.68
N VAL A 404 29.30 19.32 26.43
CA VAL A 404 30.62 18.91 26.88
C VAL A 404 31.56 19.93 26.27
N ALA A 405 32.17 20.74 27.13
CA ALA A 405 33.24 21.64 26.76
C ALA A 405 34.37 20.78 26.16
N GLU A 406 34.33 20.54 24.86
CA GLU A 406 35.47 20.00 24.14
C GLU A 406 36.52 21.11 24.06
N ASP A 407 37.57 20.90 24.84
CA ASP A 407 38.75 21.73 24.87
C ASP A 407 39.33 21.92 23.46
N HIS A 408 39.56 23.20 23.15
CA HIS A 408 40.15 23.73 21.94
C HIS A 408 41.39 22.96 21.44
N VAL A 409 41.24 22.17 20.37
CA VAL A 409 42.35 21.86 19.45
C VAL A 409 42.19 22.66 18.16
N ASN A 410 43.00 23.70 18.07
CA ASN A 410 43.00 24.74 17.06
C ASN A 410 43.57 24.23 15.71
N LEU A 411 42.79 23.42 14.97
CA LEU A 411 43.16 22.99 13.61
C LEU A 411 42.50 23.89 12.57
N LYS A 412 43.31 24.85 12.09
CA LYS A 412 43.00 25.88 11.10
C LYS A 412 42.86 25.27 9.69
N GLY A 413 41.79 24.52 9.44
CA GLY A 413 41.44 23.96 8.13
C GLY A 413 40.24 24.67 7.51
N LYS A 414 40.48 25.57 6.56
CA LYS A 414 39.47 26.46 5.94
C LYS A 414 38.66 25.72 4.85
N GLY A 415 37.88 24.72 5.24
CA GLY A 415 36.92 24.04 4.36
C GLY A 415 35.50 24.48 4.72
N LYS A 416 34.90 25.38 3.95
CA LYS A 416 33.49 25.77 4.07
C LYS A 416 32.63 24.59 3.64
N LYS A 417 32.46 23.58 4.51
CA LYS A 417 31.42 22.57 4.33
C LYS A 417 30.09 23.32 4.40
N GLU A 418 29.41 23.43 3.28
CA GLU A 418 28.01 23.85 3.24
C GLU A 418 27.23 22.86 4.11
N GLN A 419 26.94 23.26 5.35
CA GLN A 419 25.90 22.63 6.13
C GLN A 419 24.60 22.86 5.37
N SER A 420 24.17 21.87 4.61
CA SER A 420 22.80 21.82 4.10
C SER A 420 21.91 21.77 5.33
N ALA A 421 21.30 22.90 5.70
CA ALA A 421 20.35 22.94 6.80
C ALA A 421 19.30 21.84 6.59
N ASP A 422 19.15 20.95 7.58
CA ASP A 422 18.17 19.88 7.52
C ASP A 422 16.78 20.49 7.39
N MET A 423 16.12 20.14 6.29
CA MET A 423 14.78 20.62 5.98
C MET A 423 13.77 19.92 6.89
N SER A 424 12.93 20.68 7.59
CA SER A 424 11.86 20.11 8.40
C SER A 424 10.76 19.49 7.52
N LEU A 425 9.95 18.61 8.11
CA LEU A 425 8.81 18.01 7.40
C LEU A 425 7.78 19.08 7.00
N ALA A 426 7.57 20.09 7.85
CA ALA A 426 6.69 21.22 7.58
C ALA A 426 7.18 22.07 6.39
N ASP A 427 8.50 22.32 6.30
CA ASP A 427 9.09 23.03 5.16
C ASP A 427 8.93 22.23 3.86
N PHE A 428 9.12 20.91 3.92
CA PHE A 428 8.91 20.03 2.78
C PHE A 428 7.44 20.05 2.32
N CYS A 429 6.49 19.90 3.25
CA CYS A 429 5.06 19.97 2.94
C CYS A 429 4.67 21.34 2.36
N THR A 430 5.21 22.43 2.89
CA THR A 430 4.98 23.80 2.38
C THR A 430 5.36 23.94 0.91
N ARG A 431 6.48 23.32 0.50
CA ARG A 431 6.93 23.30 -0.91
C ARG A 431 6.12 22.34 -1.78
N LEU A 432 5.61 21.27 -1.19
CA LEU A 432 4.84 20.23 -1.88
C LEU A 432 3.42 20.67 -2.21
N VAL A 433 2.78 21.48 -1.35
CA VAL A 433 1.37 21.87 -1.46
C VAL A 433 1.02 22.46 -2.84
N PRO A 434 1.72 23.46 -3.41
CA PRO A 434 1.36 24.02 -4.71
C PRO A 434 1.36 23.00 -5.85
N PHE A 435 2.35 22.09 -5.84
CA PHE A 435 2.43 21.02 -6.82
C PHE A 435 1.24 20.06 -6.69
N TYR A 436 0.91 19.65 -5.47
CA TYR A 436 -0.16 18.68 -5.25
C TYR A 436 -1.56 19.27 -5.48
N VAL A 437 -1.79 20.55 -5.15
CA VAL A 437 -3.03 21.27 -5.54
C VAL A 437 -3.26 21.15 -7.05
N LYS A 438 -2.24 21.48 -7.85
CA LYS A 438 -2.32 21.39 -9.31
C LYS A 438 -2.60 19.96 -9.77
N SER A 439 -1.91 18.97 -9.21
CA SER A 439 -2.12 17.55 -9.51
C SER A 439 -3.57 17.10 -9.21
N LEU A 440 -4.12 17.43 -8.03
CA LEU A 440 -5.50 17.07 -7.67
C LEU A 440 -6.53 17.73 -8.59
N ILE A 441 -6.32 18.99 -8.95
CA ILE A 441 -7.19 19.71 -9.88
C ILE A 441 -7.15 19.05 -11.26
N GLU A 442 -5.97 18.75 -11.80
CA GLU A 442 -5.84 18.03 -13.08
C GLU A 442 -6.47 16.63 -13.01
N ASN A 443 -6.45 16.00 -11.84
CA ASN A 443 -7.03 14.69 -11.58
C ASN A 443 -8.52 14.70 -11.22
N SER A 444 -9.16 15.87 -11.20
CA SER A 444 -10.61 16.01 -11.01
C SER A 444 -11.43 15.70 -12.26
N ALA A 445 -10.78 15.56 -13.42
CA ALA A 445 -11.43 15.19 -14.68
C ALA A 445 -12.06 13.79 -14.62
N GLN A 446 -12.94 13.49 -15.58
CA GLN A 446 -13.59 12.18 -15.69
C GLN A 446 -12.58 11.05 -15.91
N GLY A 447 -12.82 9.89 -15.28
CA GLY A 447 -11.97 8.69 -15.41
C GLY A 447 -10.69 8.67 -14.58
N LYS A 448 -10.37 9.75 -13.86
CA LYS A 448 -9.20 9.86 -12.96
C LYS A 448 -9.57 9.52 -11.51
N LEU A 449 -9.23 10.36 -10.53
CA LEU A 449 -9.66 10.14 -9.13
C LEU A 449 -11.18 10.09 -9.07
N SER A 450 -11.76 9.23 -8.24
CA SER A 450 -13.18 9.31 -7.93
C SER A 450 -13.49 10.59 -7.14
N THR A 451 -14.76 11.03 -7.15
CA THR A 451 -15.18 12.19 -6.35
C THR A 451 -14.88 12.00 -4.86
N SER A 452 -15.03 10.79 -4.33
CA SER A 452 -14.71 10.48 -2.93
C SER A 452 -13.22 10.62 -2.63
N GLN A 453 -12.35 10.03 -3.47
CA GLN A 453 -10.90 10.13 -3.34
C GLN A 453 -10.42 11.57 -3.46
N LEU A 454 -10.96 12.35 -4.41
CA LEU A 454 -10.62 13.77 -4.60
C LEU A 454 -10.98 14.58 -3.35
N ARG A 455 -12.18 14.39 -2.80
CA ARG A 455 -12.64 15.07 -1.58
C ARG A 455 -11.73 14.79 -0.38
N ILE A 456 -11.41 13.52 -0.14
CA ILE A 456 -10.52 13.10 0.95
C ILE A 456 -9.12 13.70 0.75
N ALA A 457 -8.57 13.58 -0.44
CA ALA A 457 -7.21 14.05 -0.74
C ALA A 457 -7.07 15.57 -0.58
N TYR A 458 -8.04 16.34 -1.09
CA TYR A 458 -8.00 17.80 -0.99
C TYR A 458 -8.24 18.29 0.44
N ALA A 459 -9.15 17.65 1.19
CA ALA A 459 -9.37 17.98 2.59
C ALA A 459 -8.13 17.70 3.47
N ALA A 460 -7.46 16.57 3.24
CA ALA A 460 -6.20 16.24 3.92
C ALA A 460 -5.07 17.23 3.59
N LEU A 461 -4.97 17.64 2.31
CA LEU A 461 -4.05 18.68 1.86
C LEU A 461 -4.30 20.02 2.58
N VAL A 462 -5.56 20.49 2.62
CA VAL A 462 -5.94 21.74 3.31
C VAL A 462 -5.66 21.65 4.82
N ARG A 463 -5.92 20.49 5.43
CA ARG A 463 -5.63 20.26 6.86
C ARG A 463 -4.13 20.39 7.14
N SER A 464 -3.28 19.74 6.35
CA SER A 464 -1.82 19.85 6.49
C SER A 464 -1.30 21.25 6.17
N ALA A 465 -1.90 21.95 5.19
CA ALA A 465 -1.55 23.33 4.90
C ALA A 465 -1.93 24.29 6.03
N SER A 466 -2.94 23.92 6.83
CA SER A 466 -3.38 24.69 8.00
C SER A 466 -2.45 24.50 9.20
N THR A 467 -1.83 23.32 9.37
CA THR A 467 -0.87 23.08 10.46
C THR A 467 0.50 23.70 10.23
N SER A 468 0.86 24.04 8.98
CA SER A 468 2.11 24.76 8.68
C SER A 468 2.14 26.20 9.23
N ALA A 469 1.03 26.71 9.75
CA ALA A 469 0.98 27.97 10.47
C ALA A 469 1.73 27.84 11.80
N SER A 470 3.03 28.15 11.82
CA SER A 470 3.86 28.13 13.02
C SER A 470 3.16 28.84 14.18
N ALA A 471 3.14 28.21 15.36
CA ALA A 471 2.58 28.79 16.57
C ALA A 471 3.21 30.17 16.80
N PRO A 472 2.41 31.26 16.80
CA PRO A 472 2.96 32.59 17.08
C PRO A 472 3.49 32.61 18.50
N GLU A 473 4.80 32.88 18.66
CA GLU A 473 5.45 32.81 19.98
C GLU A 473 4.86 33.79 21.01
N ASP A 474 4.17 34.89 20.66
CA ASP A 474 3.76 35.89 21.67
C ASP A 474 2.52 36.78 21.32
N GLY A 475 1.38 36.22 20.91
CA GLY A 475 0.18 37.06 20.74
C GLY A 475 -1.20 36.39 20.58
N PRO A 476 -2.23 36.78 21.35
CA PRO A 476 -3.59 36.21 21.28
C PRO A 476 -4.42 36.67 20.06
N THR A 477 -3.88 37.54 19.20
CA THR A 477 -4.54 37.95 17.96
C THR A 477 -4.06 37.09 16.79
N GLY A 478 -4.76 35.99 16.53
CA GLY A 478 -4.49 35.11 15.38
C GLY A 478 -4.58 35.90 14.08
N ASN A 479 -3.43 36.20 13.49
CA ASN A 479 -3.36 36.95 12.24
C ASN A 479 -3.77 36.00 11.09
N PRO A 480 -4.81 36.31 10.29
CA PRO A 480 -5.26 35.42 9.21
C PRO A 480 -4.17 35.12 8.17
N SER A 481 -3.11 35.94 8.09
CA SER A 481 -1.93 35.70 7.26
C SER A 481 -1.17 34.41 7.61
N GLN A 482 -1.35 33.85 8.81
CA GLN A 482 -0.72 32.59 9.21
C GLN A 482 -1.20 31.40 8.37
N PHE A 483 -2.44 31.45 7.88
CA PHE A 483 -3.05 30.37 7.09
C PHE A 483 -2.99 30.63 5.59
N THR A 484 -1.98 31.35 5.12
CA THR A 484 -1.81 31.71 3.70
C THR A 484 -1.79 30.47 2.79
N LEU A 485 -1.16 29.38 3.23
CA LEU A 485 -1.05 28.16 2.43
C LEU A 485 -2.38 27.39 2.31
N ALA A 486 -3.15 27.32 3.40
CA ALA A 486 -4.50 26.76 3.38
C ALA A 486 -5.44 27.60 2.50
N TRP A 487 -5.37 28.93 2.62
CA TRP A 487 -6.14 29.82 1.76
C TRP A 487 -5.74 29.68 0.28
N TYR A 488 -4.45 29.55 -0.03
CA TYR A 488 -3.97 29.29 -1.39
C TYR A 488 -4.63 28.04 -2.00
N CYS A 489 -4.78 26.96 -1.22
CA CYS A 489 -5.47 25.76 -1.70
C CYS A 489 -6.94 26.05 -2.04
N ILE A 490 -7.64 26.82 -1.22
CA ILE A 490 -9.05 27.18 -1.47
C ILE A 490 -9.19 28.11 -2.68
N ASP A 491 -8.32 29.12 -2.78
CA ASP A 491 -8.32 30.11 -3.86
C ASP A 491 -8.07 29.45 -5.23
N ALA A 492 -7.08 28.55 -5.30
CA ALA A 492 -6.81 27.77 -6.50
C ALA A 492 -8.01 26.90 -6.92
N LEU A 493 -8.71 26.29 -5.96
CA LEU A 493 -9.91 25.49 -6.22
C LEU A 493 -11.06 26.37 -6.77
N LEU A 494 -11.31 27.52 -6.14
CA LEU A 494 -12.34 28.47 -6.56
C LEU A 494 -12.07 29.03 -7.96
N SER A 495 -10.82 29.38 -8.27
CA SER A 495 -10.43 29.84 -9.61
C SER A 495 -10.78 28.79 -10.67
N VAL A 496 -10.46 27.53 -10.43
CA VAL A 496 -10.73 26.47 -11.41
C VAL A 496 -12.21 26.13 -11.51
N ILE A 497 -12.97 26.20 -10.41
CA ILE A 497 -14.43 26.08 -10.43
C ILE A 497 -15.06 27.13 -11.37
N GLN A 498 -14.56 28.37 -11.34
CA GLN A 498 -15.06 29.46 -12.18
C GLN A 498 -14.71 29.24 -13.66
N ASP A 499 -13.52 28.71 -13.94
CA ASP A 499 -13.02 28.52 -15.31
C ASP A 499 -13.46 27.20 -15.96
N THR A 500 -13.85 26.19 -15.17
CA THR A 500 -14.22 24.87 -15.68
C THR A 500 -15.54 24.96 -16.45
N VAL A 501 -15.55 24.50 -17.71
CA VAL A 501 -16.74 24.46 -18.57
C VAL A 501 -17.58 23.19 -18.34
N ASP A 502 -16.92 22.06 -18.08
CA ASP A 502 -17.57 20.78 -17.81
C ASP A 502 -18.39 20.81 -16.51
N ILE A 503 -19.70 20.56 -16.63
CA ILE A 503 -20.67 20.62 -15.52
C ILE A 503 -20.37 19.53 -14.49
N GLU A 504 -19.99 18.33 -14.92
CA GLU A 504 -19.71 17.21 -14.03
C GLU A 504 -18.44 17.48 -13.22
N GLN A 505 -17.34 17.84 -13.89
CA GLN A 505 -16.10 18.23 -13.21
C GLN A 505 -16.34 19.41 -12.26
N ARG A 506 -17.08 20.44 -12.68
CA ARG A 506 -17.42 21.59 -11.82
C ARG A 506 -18.20 21.16 -10.57
N HIS A 507 -19.19 20.29 -10.71
CA HIS A 507 -19.95 19.73 -9.58
C HIS A 507 -19.05 18.95 -8.61
N ARG A 508 -18.15 18.11 -9.13
CA ARG A 508 -17.16 17.37 -8.33
C ARG A 508 -16.21 18.30 -7.56
N LEU A 509 -15.79 19.40 -8.17
CA LEU A 509 -14.97 20.43 -7.51
C LEU A 509 -15.76 21.18 -6.42
N HIS A 510 -17.05 21.47 -6.63
CA HIS A 510 -17.90 22.04 -5.57
C HIS A 510 -18.04 21.10 -4.37
N LEU A 511 -18.27 19.80 -4.59
CA LEU A 511 -18.29 18.80 -3.52
C LEU A 511 -16.95 18.73 -2.76
N THR A 512 -15.84 18.92 -3.49
CA THR A 512 -14.49 18.97 -2.93
C THR A 512 -14.30 20.22 -2.06
N LEU A 513 -14.74 21.39 -2.53
CA LEU A 513 -14.72 22.64 -1.75
C LEU A 513 -15.49 22.49 -0.44
N ILE A 514 -16.69 21.90 -0.49
CA ILE A 514 -17.50 21.64 0.70
C ILE A 514 -16.76 20.73 1.70
N SER A 515 -16.08 19.70 1.21
CA SER A 515 -15.34 18.76 2.08
C SER A 515 -14.12 19.40 2.75
N CYS A 516 -13.67 20.56 2.29
CA CYS A 516 -12.60 21.30 2.94
C CYS A 516 -13.07 22.04 4.20
N VAL A 517 -14.38 22.22 4.40
CA VAL A 517 -14.95 22.96 5.54
C VAL A 517 -14.48 22.39 6.88
N SER A 518 -14.42 21.06 7.03
CA SER A 518 -13.95 20.41 8.26
C SER A 518 -12.43 20.42 8.45
N ALA A 519 -11.67 20.84 7.44
CA ALA A 519 -10.21 20.92 7.47
C ALA A 519 -9.69 22.33 7.77
N LEU A 520 -10.58 23.33 7.82
CA LEU A 520 -10.21 24.74 7.94
C LEU A 520 -10.22 25.23 9.40
N PRO A 521 -9.27 26.10 9.78
CA PRO A 521 -9.32 26.79 11.06
C PRO A 521 -10.44 27.84 11.06
N LEU A 522 -10.93 28.19 12.27
CA LEU A 522 -11.99 29.18 12.46
C LEU A 522 -11.76 30.53 11.75
N SER A 523 -10.50 30.96 11.61
CA SER A 523 -10.09 32.20 10.93
C SER A 523 -10.38 32.23 9.42
N LEU A 524 -10.39 31.07 8.76
CA LEU A 524 -10.69 30.94 7.33
C LEU A 524 -12.13 30.45 7.08
N LEU A 525 -12.72 29.78 8.06
CA LEU A 525 -14.00 29.09 7.94
C LEU A 525 -15.14 30.01 7.48
N GLY A 526 -15.25 31.21 8.07
CA GLY A 526 -16.28 32.18 7.68
C GLY A 526 -16.21 32.58 6.21
N ARG A 527 -15.01 32.88 5.73
CA ARG A 527 -14.77 33.29 4.34
C ARG A 527 -15.13 32.16 3.36
N VAL A 528 -14.76 30.93 3.66
CA VAL A 528 -15.08 29.78 2.77
C VAL A 528 -16.58 29.49 2.75
N LEU A 529 -17.27 29.62 3.88
CA LEU A 529 -18.72 29.45 3.93
C LEU A 529 -19.46 30.52 3.11
N GLU A 530 -18.96 31.77 3.08
CA GLU A 530 -19.49 32.82 2.19
C GLU A 530 -19.32 32.48 0.71
N GLU A 531 -18.17 31.93 0.31
CA GLU A 531 -17.94 31.47 -1.06
C GLU A 531 -18.90 30.32 -1.44
N ILE A 532 -19.12 29.37 -0.52
CA ILE A 532 -20.08 28.26 -0.71
C ILE A 532 -21.52 28.79 -0.83
N ASP A 533 -21.91 29.78 -0.01
CA ASP A 533 -23.21 30.47 -0.14
C ASP A 533 -23.35 31.11 -1.52
N GLY A 534 -22.30 31.80 -1.99
CA GLY A 534 -22.25 32.40 -3.32
C GLY A 534 -22.48 31.39 -4.45
N VAL A 535 -21.81 30.23 -4.37
CA VAL A 535 -21.97 29.12 -5.33
C VAL A 535 -23.42 28.61 -5.34
N LEU A 536 -23.99 28.32 -4.16
CA LEU A 536 -25.34 27.77 -4.05
C LEU A 536 -26.43 28.77 -4.49
N ASN A 537 -26.21 30.06 -4.27
CA ASN A 537 -27.11 31.12 -4.74
C ASN A 537 -27.02 31.31 -6.26
N LYS A 538 -25.82 31.22 -6.84
CA LYS A 538 -25.64 31.30 -8.30
C LYS A 538 -26.40 30.20 -9.03
N MET A 539 -26.28 28.95 -8.57
CA MET A 539 -27.03 27.81 -9.15
C MET A 539 -28.54 28.01 -9.09
N ARG A 540 -29.05 28.59 -7.99
CA ARG A 540 -30.47 28.88 -7.83
C ARG A 540 -30.99 29.92 -8.83
N LEU A 541 -30.18 30.92 -9.16
CA LEU A 541 -30.56 31.97 -10.12
C LEU A 541 -30.58 31.43 -11.55
N GLU A 542 -29.70 30.49 -11.88
CA GLU A 542 -29.66 29.82 -13.17
C GLU A 542 -30.93 28.97 -13.40
N ASP A 543 -31.44 28.29 -12.36
CA ASP A 543 -32.70 27.51 -12.44
C ASP A 543 -33.95 28.39 -12.72
N GLY A 544 -33.93 29.67 -12.34
CA GLY A 544 -35.11 30.53 -12.38
C GLY A 544 -35.41 31.21 -13.72
N HIS A 545 -34.44 31.29 -14.64
CA HIS A 545 -34.54 32.14 -15.83
C HIS A 545 -35.09 31.46 -17.10
N VAL A 546 -35.31 30.14 -17.09
CA VAL A 546 -35.61 29.38 -18.33
C VAL A 546 -37.11 29.29 -18.66
N HIS A 547 -38.00 29.62 -17.72
CA HIS A 547 -39.39 29.13 -17.83
C HIS A 547 -40.43 30.01 -18.55
N GLU A 548 -40.14 31.24 -19.01
CA GLU A 548 -41.21 32.13 -19.47
C GLU A 548 -41.33 32.37 -20.98
N ASN A 549 -40.41 31.95 -21.87
CA ASN A 549 -40.51 32.42 -23.27
C ASN A 549 -40.15 31.49 -24.44
N SER A 550 -39.81 30.21 -24.25
CA SER A 550 -39.60 29.28 -25.38
C SER A 550 -40.57 28.11 -25.32
N GLY A 551 -41.65 28.17 -26.11
CA GLY A 551 -42.58 27.05 -26.34
C GLY A 551 -41.99 25.90 -27.15
N ASP A 552 -40.67 25.66 -27.05
CA ASP A 552 -39.98 24.59 -27.76
C ASP A 552 -39.82 23.37 -26.84
N VAL A 553 -40.70 22.41 -27.06
CA VAL A 553 -40.89 21.20 -26.26
C VAL A 553 -39.86 20.17 -26.70
N GLY A 554 -38.70 20.07 -26.05
CA GLY A 554 -37.77 19.01 -26.47
C GLY A 554 -36.49 18.72 -25.68
N THR A 555 -35.92 19.64 -24.91
CA THR A 555 -34.60 19.38 -24.29
C THR A 555 -34.74 19.03 -22.80
N VAL A 556 -34.10 17.92 -22.42
CA VAL A 556 -34.10 17.27 -21.08
C VAL A 556 -33.05 17.81 -20.04
N PRO A 557 -32.23 18.86 -20.25
CA PRO A 557 -31.13 19.18 -19.33
C PRO A 557 -31.53 19.81 -17.98
N ASP A 558 -32.73 20.39 -17.83
CA ASP A 558 -33.10 21.14 -16.62
C ASP A 558 -33.26 20.28 -15.35
N LEU A 559 -33.45 18.96 -15.49
CA LEU A 559 -33.63 18.07 -14.33
C LEU A 559 -32.33 17.71 -13.61
N GLU A 560 -31.16 17.94 -14.20
CA GLU A 560 -29.87 17.55 -13.60
C GLU A 560 -29.31 18.65 -12.68
N GLN A 561 -29.50 19.93 -13.03
CA GLN A 561 -28.97 21.05 -12.25
C GLN A 561 -29.59 21.14 -10.85
N GLY A 562 -30.92 20.97 -10.75
CA GLY A 562 -31.60 20.90 -9.46
C GLY A 562 -31.15 19.74 -8.56
N LYS A 563 -30.75 18.61 -9.17
CA LYS A 563 -30.19 17.46 -8.42
C LYS A 563 -28.81 17.79 -7.85
N HIS A 564 -27.93 18.39 -8.65
CA HIS A 564 -26.60 18.81 -8.18
C HIS A 564 -26.68 19.76 -7.00
N ARG A 565 -27.53 20.79 -7.07
CA ARG A 565 -27.74 21.72 -5.97
C ARG A 565 -28.23 21.00 -4.71
N THR A 566 -29.20 20.11 -4.83
CA THR A 566 -29.75 19.33 -3.70
C THR A 566 -28.69 18.44 -3.06
N GLU A 567 -27.85 17.80 -3.88
CA GLU A 567 -26.71 17.02 -3.40
C GLU A 567 -25.69 17.88 -2.64
N LEU A 568 -25.31 19.05 -3.19
CA LEU A 568 -24.38 19.97 -2.51
C LEU A 568 -24.90 20.41 -1.15
N VAL A 569 -26.17 20.78 -1.04
CA VAL A 569 -26.78 21.18 0.24
C VAL A 569 -26.80 20.00 1.23
N THR A 570 -27.10 18.79 0.75
CA THR A 570 -27.11 17.58 1.58
C THR A 570 -25.71 17.25 2.11
N VAL A 571 -24.69 17.32 1.24
CA VAL A 571 -23.30 17.06 1.60
C VAL A 571 -22.77 18.14 2.54
N LEU A 572 -23.08 19.41 2.29
CA LEU A 572 -22.71 20.52 3.17
C LEU A 572 -23.31 20.34 4.56
N TYR A 573 -24.61 20.03 4.65
CA TYR A 573 -25.25 19.76 5.92
C TYR A 573 -24.53 18.67 6.72
N ARG A 574 -24.23 17.54 6.06
CA ARG A 574 -23.51 16.43 6.68
C ARG A 574 -22.14 16.88 7.18
N GLU A 575 -21.38 17.56 6.34
CA GLU A 575 -20.03 18.03 6.67
C GLU A 575 -20.05 18.93 7.93
N VAL A 576 -20.97 19.90 7.94
CA VAL A 576 -21.15 20.87 9.03
C VAL A 576 -21.52 20.21 10.36
N LEU A 577 -22.39 19.18 10.34
CA LEU A 577 -22.88 18.58 11.57
C LEU A 577 -22.03 17.42 12.11
N GLU A 578 -21.52 16.60 11.21
CA GLU A 578 -20.89 15.32 11.55
C GLU A 578 -19.37 15.40 11.61
N VAL A 579 -18.75 16.27 10.80
CA VAL A 579 -17.29 16.22 10.56
C VAL A 579 -16.55 17.41 11.18
N VAL A 580 -17.19 18.58 11.27
CA VAL A 580 -16.58 19.78 11.88
C VAL A 580 -16.32 19.55 13.38
N GLY A 581 -15.12 19.90 13.83
CA GLY A 581 -14.71 19.78 15.23
C GLY A 581 -15.51 20.68 16.17
N ASP A 582 -15.58 20.32 17.46
CA ASP A 582 -16.42 20.99 18.46
C ASP A 582 -16.15 22.50 18.58
N ARG A 583 -14.89 22.92 18.39
CA ARG A 583 -14.47 24.32 18.47
C ARG A 583 -15.11 25.17 17.36
N GLU A 584 -15.15 24.65 16.15
CA GLU A 584 -15.70 25.32 14.97
C GLU A 584 -17.23 25.14 14.87
N LYS A 585 -17.77 24.07 15.47
CA LYS A 585 -19.18 23.64 15.32
C LYS A 585 -20.19 24.73 15.68
N GLU A 586 -19.98 25.47 16.77
CA GLU A 586 -20.89 26.56 17.15
C GLU A 586 -21.01 27.63 16.06
N TYR A 587 -19.87 28.00 15.45
CA TYR A 587 -19.84 29.00 14.39
C TYR A 587 -20.59 28.50 13.15
N VAL A 588 -20.31 27.27 12.71
CA VAL A 588 -20.91 26.73 11.49
C VAL A 588 -22.40 26.44 11.64
N VAL A 589 -22.86 26.00 12.82
CA VAL A 589 -24.29 25.80 13.09
C VAL A 589 -25.06 27.14 13.06
N ARG A 590 -24.49 28.21 13.62
CA ARG A 590 -25.08 29.56 13.52
C ARG A 590 -25.14 30.04 12.07
N TRP A 591 -24.06 29.83 11.32
CA TRP A 591 -24.04 30.14 9.90
C TRP A 591 -25.11 29.35 9.13
N TRP A 592 -25.24 28.04 9.40
CA TRP A 592 -26.23 27.17 8.77
C TRP A 592 -27.67 27.64 9.04
N ALA A 593 -27.98 28.03 10.29
CA ALA A 593 -29.28 28.57 10.64
C ALA A 593 -29.61 29.85 9.85
N ALA A 594 -28.62 30.75 9.69
CA ALA A 594 -28.77 31.94 8.87
C ALA A 594 -28.95 31.58 7.38
N PHE A 595 -28.15 30.66 6.86
CA PHE A 595 -28.25 30.15 5.49
C PHE A 595 -29.65 29.57 5.20
N ALA A 596 -30.15 28.71 6.08
CA ALA A 596 -31.48 28.13 5.98
C ALA A 596 -32.60 29.17 5.99
N SER A 597 -32.51 30.18 6.86
CA SER A 597 -33.54 31.23 7.00
C SER A 597 -33.76 32.04 5.72
N ARG A 598 -32.78 32.10 4.81
CA ARG A 598 -32.87 32.79 3.52
C ARG A 598 -33.64 32.00 2.45
N GLY A 599 -34.23 30.86 2.82
CA GLY A 599 -34.94 29.96 1.91
C GLY A 599 -33.99 29.19 1.00
N ASN A 600 -32.74 29.02 1.41
CA ASN A 600 -31.75 28.26 0.64
C ASN A 600 -31.79 26.76 0.95
N SER A 601 -32.40 26.34 2.06
CA SER A 601 -32.71 24.94 2.33
C SER A 601 -34.10 24.57 1.82
N GLU A 602 -34.22 23.45 1.10
CA GLU A 602 -35.54 22.89 0.80
C GLU A 602 -36.28 22.55 2.12
N PRO A 603 -37.54 22.96 2.30
CA PRO A 603 -38.31 22.64 3.51
C PRO A 603 -38.44 21.13 3.72
N THR A 604 -38.43 20.35 2.63
CA THR A 604 -38.41 18.88 2.63
C THR A 604 -37.13 18.29 3.21
N LEU A 605 -35.98 18.94 3.00
CA LEU A 605 -34.71 18.49 3.54
C LEU A 605 -34.67 18.74 5.06
N MET A 606 -35.12 19.92 5.49
CA MET A 606 -35.25 20.28 6.91
C MET A 606 -36.29 19.45 7.67
N ALA A 607 -37.24 18.81 6.99
CA ALA A 607 -38.22 17.93 7.61
C ALA A 607 -37.71 16.48 7.75
N LYS A 608 -36.70 16.08 6.96
CA LYS A 608 -36.05 14.76 7.04
C LYS A 608 -34.88 14.73 8.02
N LEU A 609 -34.37 15.90 8.35
CA LEU A 609 -33.25 16.16 9.25
C LEU A 609 -33.78 16.62 10.60
#